data_AF-A0A0S4IEN5-F1
#
_entry.id   AF-A0A0S4IEN5-F1
#
_cell.length_a   1.000
_cell.length_b   1.000
_cell.length_c   1.000
_cell.angle_alpha   90.00
_cell.angle_beta   90.00
_cell.angle_gamma   90.00
#
_symmetry.space_group_name_H-M   'P 1'
#
loop_
_entity.id
_entity.type
_entity.pdbx_description
1 polymer ?
#
loop_
_entity_poly.entity_id
_entity_poly.type
_entity_poly.pdbx_seq_one_letter_code
_entity_poly.pdbx_strand_id
1 'polypeptide(L)'
;MATDRVSLIHFDKLSMSPAAADRFQQALDALETLKLQDRYVYLIAPYLGDIADASDADQLATAVEQGLRVVDELLSGKSVTKAKADEVREVFQRAGERARVELTA
;
A
#
# COMPACT_ATOMS: atom_id res chain seq x y z
N MET A 1 -14.04 -22.15 4.62
CA MET A 1 -14.73 -20.87 4.41
C MET A 1 -13.65 -19.82 4.20
N ALA A 2 -13.26 -19.55 2.96
CA ALA A 2 -12.28 -18.50 2.68
C ALA A 2 -13.06 -17.19 2.72
N THR A 3 -12.92 -16.43 3.80
CA THR A 3 -13.31 -15.00 3.76
C THR A 3 -12.57 -14.41 2.58
N ASP A 4 -13.32 -14.04 1.55
CA ASP A 4 -12.79 -13.57 0.29
C ASP A 4 -11.83 -12.40 0.60
N ARG A 5 -10.55 -12.51 0.26
CA ARG A 5 -9.53 -11.52 0.67
C ARG A 5 -9.81 -10.13 0.12
N VAL A 6 -10.60 -10.05 -0.96
CA VAL A 6 -11.18 -8.82 -1.50
C VAL A 6 -12.12 -8.15 -0.49
N SER A 7 -12.86 -8.94 0.30
CA SER A 7 -13.76 -8.44 1.35
C SER A 7 -13.00 -7.82 2.53
N LEU A 8 -11.76 -8.26 2.81
CA LEU A 8 -10.93 -7.66 3.87
C LEU A 8 -10.39 -6.30 3.45
N ILE A 9 -9.90 -6.17 2.21
CA ILE A 9 -9.48 -4.88 1.63
C ILE A 9 -10.66 -3.91 1.54
N HIS A 10 -11.85 -4.41 1.16
CA HIS A 10 -13.07 -3.60 1.17
C HIS A 10 -13.52 -3.21 2.58
N PHE A 11 -13.30 -4.07 3.59
CA PHE A 11 -13.66 -3.78 4.97
C PHE A 11 -12.78 -2.66 5.56
N ASP A 12 -11.46 -2.70 5.35
CA ASP A 12 -10.57 -1.62 5.76
C ASP A 12 -10.97 -0.28 5.13
N LYS A 13 -11.35 -0.29 3.85
CA LYS A 13 -11.85 0.88 3.15
C LYS A 13 -13.17 1.43 3.75
N LEU A 14 -14.00 0.59 4.36
CA LEU A 14 -15.27 1.00 4.99
C LEU A 14 -15.08 1.60 6.38
N SER A 15 -13.98 1.28 7.09
CA SER A 15 -13.63 1.89 8.37
C SER A 15 -12.83 3.19 8.23
N MET A 16 -12.23 3.44 7.07
CA MET A 16 -11.45 4.63 6.77
C MET A 16 -12.31 5.89 6.68
N SER A 17 -11.71 7.04 6.98
CA SER A 17 -12.29 8.34 6.62
C SER A 17 -12.41 8.46 5.08
N PRO A 18 -13.34 9.26 4.54
CA PRO A 18 -13.47 9.43 3.09
C PRO A 18 -12.15 9.83 2.40
N ALA A 19 -11.37 10.70 3.02
CA ALA A 19 -10.07 11.12 2.50
C ALA A 19 -9.06 9.96 2.48
N ALA A 20 -9.01 9.14 3.54
CA ALA A 20 -8.17 7.96 3.58
C ALA A 20 -8.60 6.91 2.55
N ALA A 21 -9.91 6.69 2.37
CA ALA A 21 -10.43 5.78 1.36
C ALA A 21 -10.06 6.20 -0.08
N ASP A 22 -10.06 7.51 -0.37
CA ASP A 22 -9.65 8.05 -1.67
C ASP A 22 -8.14 7.88 -1.90
N ARG A 23 -7.30 8.18 -0.90
CA ARG A 23 -5.84 7.94 -0.96
C ARG A 23 -5.55 6.47 -1.21
N PHE A 24 -6.25 5.60 -0.48
CA PHE A 24 -6.08 4.17 -0.59
C PHE A 24 -6.45 3.68 -1.99
N GLN A 25 -7.59 4.12 -2.53
CA GLN A 25 -7.99 3.76 -3.90
C GLN A 25 -6.96 4.21 -4.93
N GLN A 26 -6.44 5.43 -4.85
CA GLN A 26 -5.41 5.91 -5.77
C GLN A 26 -4.12 5.08 -5.71
N ALA A 27 -3.75 4.63 -4.51
CA ALA A 27 -2.59 3.76 -4.32
C ALA A 27 -2.83 2.34 -4.87
N LEU A 28 -4.03 1.80 -4.66
CA LEU A 28 -4.46 0.51 -5.22
C LEU A 28 -4.48 0.53 -6.75
N ASP A 29 -5.07 1.56 -7.35
CA ASP A 29 -5.10 1.70 -8.81
C ASP A 29 -3.68 1.71 -9.39
N ALA A 30 -2.76 2.45 -8.75
CA ALA A 30 -1.36 2.47 -9.14
C ALA A 30 -0.69 1.08 -9.02
N LEU A 31 -0.96 0.36 -7.94
CA LEU A 31 -0.46 -1.01 -7.75
C LEU A 31 -1.01 -1.98 -8.80
N GLU A 32 -2.30 -1.89 -9.13
CA GLU A 32 -2.95 -2.72 -10.14
C GLU A 32 -2.35 -2.52 -11.54
N THR A 33 -1.91 -1.29 -11.87
CA THR A 33 -1.23 -1.02 -13.14
C THR A 33 0.06 -1.81 -13.32
N LEU A 34 0.69 -2.25 -12.22
CA LEU A 34 1.94 -3.02 -12.26
C LEU A 34 1.73 -4.48 -12.68
N LYS A 35 0.47 -4.94 -12.78
CA LYS A 35 0.08 -6.31 -13.18
C LYS A 35 0.82 -7.40 -12.40
N LEU A 36 0.91 -7.22 -11.08
CA LEU A 36 1.42 -8.24 -10.17
C LEU A 36 0.47 -9.43 -10.12
N GLN A 37 0.97 -10.60 -9.71
CA GLN A 37 0.09 -11.71 -9.36
C GLN A 37 -0.77 -11.30 -8.16
N ASP A 38 -2.04 -11.67 -8.17
CA ASP A 38 -3.02 -11.28 -7.14
C ASP A 38 -2.53 -11.54 -5.72
N ARG A 39 -1.84 -12.67 -5.48
CA ARG A 39 -1.27 -13.01 -4.16
C ARG A 39 -0.32 -11.94 -3.61
N TYR A 40 0.39 -11.22 -4.48
CA TYR A 40 1.30 -10.15 -4.08
C TYR A 40 0.55 -8.83 -3.92
N VAL A 41 -0.47 -8.56 -4.76
CA VAL A 41 -1.37 -7.43 -4.57
C VAL A 41 -2.04 -7.52 -3.19
N TYR A 42 -2.57 -8.68 -2.82
CA TYR A 42 -3.19 -8.92 -1.51
C TYR A 42 -2.21 -8.81 -0.34
N LEU A 43 -0.93 -9.08 -0.57
CA LEU A 43 0.10 -8.92 0.45
C LEU A 43 0.46 -7.44 0.65
N ILE A 44 0.51 -6.67 -0.43
CA ILE A 44 0.98 -5.28 -0.45
C ILE A 44 -0.13 -4.31 -0.05
N ALA A 45 -1.37 -4.55 -0.47
CA ALA A 45 -2.49 -3.64 -0.29
C ALA A 45 -2.71 -3.17 1.17
N PRO A 46 -2.63 -4.02 2.21
CA PRO A 46 -2.81 -3.57 3.59
C PRO A 46 -1.84 -2.44 3.99
N TYR A 47 -0.58 -2.52 3.58
CA TYR A 47 0.43 -1.48 3.86
C TYR A 47 0.13 -0.15 3.17
N LEU A 48 -0.52 -0.18 2.00
CA LEU A 48 -1.02 1.04 1.34
C LEU A 48 -2.23 1.62 2.09
N GLY A 49 -3.03 0.76 2.72
CA GLY A 49 -4.11 1.17 3.63
C GLY A 49 -3.57 1.88 4.86
N ASP A 50 -2.54 1.31 5.51
CA ASP A 50 -1.87 1.92 6.66
C ASP A 50 -1.29 3.31 6.34
N ILE A 51 -0.72 3.48 5.15
CA ILE A 51 -0.21 4.79 4.67
C ILE A 51 -1.35 5.78 4.46
N ALA A 52 -2.47 5.31 3.89
CA ALA A 52 -3.62 6.17 3.60
C ALA A 52 -4.35 6.64 4.87
N ASP A 53 -4.35 5.80 5.92
CA ASP A 53 -5.01 6.04 7.20
C ASP A 53 -4.09 6.68 8.26
N ALA A 54 -2.81 6.87 7.95
CA ALA A 54 -1.85 7.51 8.85
C ALA A 54 -2.35 8.89 9.30
N SER A 55 -2.42 9.08 10.62
CA SER A 55 -2.98 10.30 11.24
C SER A 55 -1.93 11.35 11.62
N ASP A 56 -0.65 10.97 11.59
CA ASP A 56 0.48 11.85 11.87
C ASP A 56 1.73 11.43 11.09
N ALA A 57 2.77 12.27 11.14
CA ALA A 57 4.00 12.08 10.37
C ALA A 57 4.80 10.84 10.82
N ASP A 58 4.78 10.48 12.10
CA ASP A 58 5.54 9.34 12.63
C ASP A 58 4.86 8.02 12.24
N GLN A 59 3.53 7.98 12.32
CA GLN A 59 2.73 6.87 11.80
C GLN A 59 2.96 6.68 10.30
N LEU A 60 2.94 7.78 9.54
CA LEU A 60 3.16 7.74 8.09
C LEU A 60 4.56 7.20 7.75
N ALA A 61 5.59 7.71 8.42
CA ALA A 61 6.96 7.25 8.20
C ALA A 61 7.09 5.75 8.50
N THR A 62 6.49 5.30 9.60
CA THR A 62 6.48 3.89 9.99
C THR A 62 5.76 3.03 8.95
N ALA A 63 4.57 3.43 8.49
CA ALA A 63 3.80 2.68 7.51
C ALA A 63 4.54 2.54 6.16
N VAL A 64 5.20 3.62 5.71
CA VAL A 64 6.06 3.59 4.51
C VAL A 64 7.23 2.63 4.71
N GLU A 65 7.93 2.69 5.85
CA GLU A 65 9.06 1.80 6.14
C GLU A 65 8.63 0.32 6.12
N GLN A 66 7.50 -0.01 6.75
CA GLN A 66 6.97 -1.38 6.74
C GLN A 66 6.60 -1.85 5.34
N GLY A 67 5.96 -1.00 4.52
CA GLY A 67 5.65 -1.31 3.13
C GLY A 67 6.90 -1.60 2.31
N LEU A 68 7.96 -0.78 2.46
CA LEU A 68 9.24 -0.99 1.77
C LEU A 68 9.94 -2.28 2.20
N ARG A 69 9.88 -2.64 3.49
CA ARG A 69 10.45 -3.89 4.00
C ARG A 69 9.83 -5.12 3.36
N VAL A 70 8.51 -5.13 3.15
CA VAL A 70 7.81 -6.23 2.47
C VAL A 70 8.29 -6.38 1.03
N VAL A 71 8.56 -5.27 0.34
CA VAL A 71 9.13 -5.31 -1.01
C VAL A 71 10.53 -5.92 -1.00
N ASP A 72 11.36 -5.59 -0.01
CA ASP A 72 12.70 -6.18 0.15
C ASP A 72 12.63 -7.69 0.41
N GLU A 73 11.65 -8.15 1.19
CA GLU A 73 11.41 -9.58 1.45
C GLU A 73 10.96 -10.32 0.18
N LEU A 74 10.07 -9.72 -0.60
CA LEU A 74 9.64 -10.28 -1.90
C LEU A 74 10.80 -10.40 -2.89
N LEU A 75 11.66 -9.38 -2.94
CA LEU A 75 12.85 -9.39 -3.79
C LEU A 75 13.87 -10.45 -3.32
N SER A 76 14.15 -10.50 -2.02
CA SER A 76 15.10 -11.45 -1.42
C SER A 76 14.64 -12.89 -1.60
N GLY A 77 13.33 -13.15 -1.46
CA GLY A 77 12.71 -14.43 -1.73
C GLY A 77 12.58 -14.77 -3.22
N LYS A 78 13.07 -13.91 -4.14
CA LYS A 78 12.94 -14.05 -5.60
C LYS A 78 11.50 -14.20 -6.08
N SER A 79 10.55 -13.68 -5.30
CA SER A 79 9.12 -13.66 -5.63
C SER A 79 8.80 -12.65 -6.73
N VAL A 80 9.61 -11.58 -6.80
CA VAL A 80 9.54 -10.55 -7.86
C VAL A 80 10.93 -10.27 -8.40
N THR A 81 11.01 -9.69 -9.61
CA THR A 81 12.27 -9.20 -10.17
C THR A 81 12.68 -7.89 -9.50
N LYS A 82 13.96 -7.52 -9.61
CA LYS A 82 14.44 -6.22 -9.13
C LYS A 82 13.66 -5.05 -9.74
N ALA A 83 13.45 -5.07 -11.05
CA ALA A 83 12.68 -4.03 -11.74
C ALA A 83 11.26 -3.90 -11.17
N LYS A 84 10.59 -5.03 -10.93
CA LYS A 84 9.24 -5.03 -10.36
C LYS A 84 9.23 -4.56 -8.90
N ALA A 85 10.24 -4.93 -8.12
CA ALA A 85 10.41 -4.41 -6.76
C ALA A 85 10.57 -2.88 -6.78
N ASP A 86 11.38 -2.33 -7.68
CA ASP A 86 11.59 -0.89 -7.81
C ASP A 86 10.27 -0.16 -8.17
N GLU A 87 9.47 -0.72 -9.09
CA GLU A 87 8.13 -0.17 -9.41
C GLU A 87 7.19 -0.17 -8.20
N VAL A 88 7.20 -1.22 -7.37
CA VAL A 88 6.36 -1.28 -6.16
C VAL A 88 6.86 -0.30 -5.10
N ARG A 89 8.17 -0.13 -4.93
CA ARG A 89 8.74 0.89 -4.02
C ARG A 89 8.27 2.28 -4.42
N GLU A 90 8.21 2.57 -5.71
CA GLU A 90 7.71 3.85 -6.21
C GLU A 90 6.23 4.08 -5.86
N VAL A 91 5.38 3.04 -5.90
CA VAL A 91 3.98 3.14 -5.46
C VAL A 91 3.90 3.54 -3.98
N PHE A 92 4.68 2.88 -3.12
CA PHE A 92 4.74 3.22 -1.70
C PHE A 92 5.24 4.64 -1.44
N GLN A 93 6.31 5.06 -2.11
CA GLN A 93 6.87 6.39 -1.97
C GLN A 93 5.88 7.47 -2.40
N ARG A 94 5.23 7.30 -3.55
CA ARG A 94 4.21 8.24 -4.05
C ARG A 94 2.99 8.29 -3.14
N ALA A 95 2.56 7.16 -2.59
CA ALA A 95 1.48 7.13 -1.60
C ALA A 95 1.85 7.91 -0.33
N GLY A 96 3.07 7.69 0.18
CA GLY A 96 3.60 8.40 1.34
C GLY A 96 3.76 9.90 1.10
N GLU A 97 4.28 10.31 -0.05
CA GLU A 97 4.42 11.72 -0.42
C GLU A 97 3.07 12.44 -0.46
N ARG A 98 2.04 11.82 -1.06
CA ARG A 98 0.69 12.38 -1.10
C ARG A 98 0.08 12.54 0.30
N ALA A 99 0.12 11.46 1.10
CA ALA A 99 -0.39 11.50 2.47
C ALA A 99 0.33 12.59 3.29
N ARG A 100 1.64 12.73 3.13
CA ARG A 100 2.43 13.77 3.82
C ARG A 100 1.99 15.18 3.46
N VAL A 101 1.77 15.47 2.17
CA VAL A 101 1.33 16.80 1.73
C VAL A 101 0.02 17.18 2.41
N GLU A 102 -0.91 16.23 2.49
CA GLU A 102 -2.24 16.45 3.09
C GLU A 102 -2.20 16.57 4.62
N LEU A 103 -1.31 15.86 5.31
CA LEU A 103 -1.11 16.04 6.76
C LEU A 103 -0.58 17.42 7.14
N THR A 104 0.07 18.10 6.19
CA THR A 104 0.65 19.45 6.39
C THR A 104 -0.19 20.58 5.82
N ALA A 105 -1.31 20.26 5.17
CA ALA A 105 -2.23 21.21 4.54
C ALA A 105 -3.31 21.68 5.52
#